data_AF-A0AA51DXP3-F1
#
_entry.id   AF-A0AA51DXP3-F1
#
_cell.length_a   1.000
_cell.length_b   1.000
_cell.length_c   1.000
_cell.angle_alpha   90.00
_cell.angle_beta   90.00
_cell.angle_gamma   90.00
#
_symmetry.space_group_name_H-M   'P 1'
#
loop_
_entity.id
_entity.type
_entity.pdbx_description
1 polymer ?
#
loop_
_entity_poly.entity_id
_entity_poly.type
_entity_poly.pdbx_seq_one_letter_code
_entity_poly.pdbx_strand_id
1 'polypeptide(L)'
;MGIADNKKTGGKKRMVIMYILIQILIYISFMTIDITESSFYITSSFLKFSGILLCFIFTYLFYTHSCDRKDISILRGALFFTVISDLFILILDYYIVGLVTFCIVQSLYLIRLGLWNKKLKGTDAGSLILKNFIRNFVITIIALLILTVVRIKLEGMIIISCFYFISILFNVIDSILLTVRAKDKNKVIFAVSMMLFILCDINVGVFNLSDFICINSKWFALLYSFSTIAMWMFYLPAQVGISLSGQMKK
;
A
#
# COMPACT_ATOMS: atom_id res chain seq x y z
N MET A 1 -9.67 38.14 14.24
CA MET A 1 -9.90 36.77 13.71
C MET A 1 -8.72 36.18 12.93
N GLY A 2 -7.82 36.97 12.31
CA GLY A 2 -6.72 36.43 11.47
C GLY A 2 -5.47 35.83 12.16
N ILE A 3 -5.25 36.05 13.46
CA ILE A 3 -4.03 35.57 14.16
C ILE A 3 -4.18 34.11 14.67
N ALA A 4 -5.40 33.70 15.04
CA ALA A 4 -5.68 32.37 15.56
C ALA A 4 -5.63 31.29 14.46
N ASP A 5 -6.13 31.60 13.26
CA ASP A 5 -6.05 30.68 12.12
C ASP A 5 -4.61 30.48 11.62
N ASN A 6 -3.78 31.53 11.67
CA ASN A 6 -2.39 31.45 11.21
C ASN A 6 -1.48 30.64 12.15
N LYS A 7 -1.75 30.65 13.47
CA LYS A 7 -1.07 29.74 14.42
C LYS A 7 -1.44 28.28 14.21
N LYS A 8 -2.72 28.01 13.87
CA LYS A 8 -3.26 26.64 13.72
C LYS A 8 -2.76 25.95 12.44
N THR A 9 -2.57 26.71 11.36
CA THR A 9 -1.97 26.22 10.11
C THR A 9 -0.47 25.95 10.26
N GLY A 10 0.26 26.81 10.98
CA GLY A 10 1.68 26.61 11.29
C GLY A 10 1.97 25.32 12.08
N GLY A 11 1.13 25.00 13.07
CA GLY A 11 1.27 23.78 13.88
C GLY A 11 1.09 22.50 13.06
N LYS A 12 0.09 22.45 12.17
CA LYS A 12 -0.14 21.29 11.28
C LYS A 12 1.02 21.06 10.32
N LYS A 13 1.54 22.11 9.70
CA LYS A 13 2.70 22.01 8.79
C LYS A 13 3.94 21.49 9.54
N ARG A 14 4.20 21.98 10.75
CA ARG A 14 5.30 21.51 11.60
C ARG A 14 5.18 20.01 11.91
N MET A 15 3.98 19.53 12.25
CA MET A 15 3.73 18.12 12.52
C MET A 15 4.04 17.23 11.31
N VAL A 16 3.61 17.63 10.10
CA VAL A 16 3.91 16.88 8.86
C VAL A 16 5.41 16.85 8.59
N ILE A 17 6.12 17.97 8.76
CA ILE A 17 7.57 18.02 8.57
C ILE A 17 8.27 17.08 9.56
N MET A 18 7.91 17.13 10.85
CA MET A 18 8.49 16.24 11.86
C MET A 18 8.22 14.77 11.53
N TYR A 19 6.99 14.43 11.12
CA TYR A 19 6.62 13.09 10.69
C TYR A 19 7.50 12.60 9.53
N ILE A 20 7.65 13.41 8.48
CA ILE A 20 8.48 13.06 7.31
C ILE A 20 9.94 12.89 7.71
N LEU A 21 10.49 13.76 8.56
CA LEU A 21 11.87 13.64 9.03
C LEU A 21 12.11 12.35 9.82
N ILE A 22 11.18 11.98 10.70
CA ILE A 22 11.26 10.72 11.46
C ILE A 22 11.19 9.53 10.49
N GLN A 23 10.29 9.55 9.51
CA GLN A 23 10.18 8.47 8.52
C GLN A 23 11.43 8.35 7.64
N ILE A 24 12.04 9.47 7.23
CA ILE A 24 13.30 9.47 6.48
C ILE A 24 14.43 8.86 7.33
N LEU A 25 14.51 9.22 8.61
CA LEU A 25 15.51 8.67 9.53
C LEU A 25 15.35 7.15 9.67
N ILE A 26 14.13 6.67 9.90
CA ILE A 26 13.83 5.22 9.96
C ILE A 26 14.20 4.56 8.63
N TYR A 27 13.79 5.15 7.51
CA TYR A 27 14.03 4.64 6.16
C TYR A 27 15.53 4.47 5.86
N ILE A 28 16.32 5.53 6.06
CA ILE A 28 17.77 5.48 5.85
C ILE A 28 18.41 4.45 6.79
N SER A 29 17.94 4.35 8.04
CA SER A 29 18.51 3.43 9.02
C SER A 29 18.35 1.97 8.60
N PHE A 30 17.13 1.51 8.30
CA PHE A 30 16.94 0.12 7.89
C PHE A 30 17.48 -0.17 6.49
N MET A 31 17.42 0.80 5.56
CA MET A 31 17.98 0.61 4.21
C MET A 31 19.51 0.47 4.26
N THR A 32 20.18 1.21 5.15
CA THR A 32 21.63 1.04 5.37
C THR A 32 21.92 -0.37 5.86
N ILE A 33 21.19 -0.84 6.89
CA ILE A 33 21.33 -2.20 7.41
C ILE A 33 21.13 -3.24 6.31
N ASP A 34 20.04 -3.14 5.54
CA ASP A 34 19.72 -4.10 4.47
C ASP A 34 20.78 -4.14 3.34
N ILE A 35 21.49 -3.03 3.11
CA ILE A 35 22.55 -2.94 2.08
C ILE A 35 23.91 -3.41 2.62
N THR A 36 24.26 -3.05 3.87
CA THR A 36 25.62 -3.24 4.39
C THR A 36 25.80 -4.51 5.22
N GLU A 37 24.79 -4.98 5.95
CA GLU A 37 24.97 -6.00 7.00
C GLU A 37 23.77 -6.94 7.17
N SER A 38 23.95 -8.23 6.86
CA SER A 38 22.91 -9.26 7.06
C SER A 38 22.72 -9.67 8.52
N SER A 39 23.66 -9.36 9.42
CA SER A 39 23.64 -9.80 10.82
C SER A 39 22.58 -9.10 11.68
N PHE A 40 22.10 -7.92 11.28
CA PHE A 40 21.10 -7.13 12.02
C PHE A 40 19.69 -7.21 11.41
N TYR A 41 19.36 -8.35 10.79
CA TYR A 41 18.04 -8.59 10.17
C TYR A 41 16.87 -8.28 11.11
N ILE A 42 16.94 -8.76 12.36
CA ILE A 42 15.88 -8.56 13.36
C ILE A 42 15.66 -7.07 13.63
N THR A 43 16.74 -6.30 13.80
CA THR A 43 16.67 -4.85 14.02
C THR A 43 16.07 -4.14 12.81
N SER A 44 16.46 -4.53 11.59
CA SER A 44 15.87 -4.01 10.35
C SER A 44 14.36 -4.26 10.31
N SER A 45 13.90 -5.48 10.61
CA SER A 45 12.48 -5.85 10.66
C SER A 45 11.68 -5.01 11.67
N PHE A 46 12.22 -4.76 12.87
CA PHE A 46 11.55 -3.90 13.85
C PHE A 46 11.51 -2.42 13.42
N LEU A 47 12.56 -1.91 12.76
CA LEU A 47 12.57 -0.54 12.22
C LEU A 47 11.53 -0.37 11.11
N LYS A 48 11.49 -1.33 10.18
CA LYS A 48 10.49 -1.43 9.11
C LYS A 48 9.08 -1.41 9.68
N PHE A 49 8.79 -2.31 10.63
CA PHE A 49 7.48 -2.38 11.30
C PHE A 49 7.14 -1.07 12.04
N SER A 50 8.12 -0.45 12.71
CA SER A 50 7.92 0.83 13.41
C SER A 50 7.53 1.96 12.44
N GLY A 51 8.13 1.99 11.24
CA GLY A 51 7.75 2.92 10.18
C GLY A 51 6.29 2.78 9.75
N ILE A 52 5.82 1.53 9.58
CA ILE A 52 4.42 1.22 9.25
C ILE A 52 3.48 1.63 10.38
N LEU A 53 3.82 1.29 11.63
CA LEU A 53 3.02 1.65 12.79
C LEU A 53 2.89 3.17 12.93
N LEU A 54 3.97 3.92 12.66
CA LEU A 54 3.94 5.38 12.66
C LEU A 54 3.04 5.95 11.56
N CYS A 55 2.98 5.35 10.37
CA CYS A 55 2.03 5.75 9.32
C CYS A 55 0.59 5.69 9.84
N PHE A 56 0.23 4.60 10.54
CA PHE A 56 -1.09 4.44 11.13
C PHE A 56 -1.36 5.49 12.23
N ILE A 57 -0.46 5.60 13.22
CA ILE A 57 -0.58 6.55 14.34
C ILE A 57 -0.71 7.99 13.83
N PHE A 58 0.09 8.36 12.83
CA PHE A 58 0.07 9.69 12.23
C PHE A 58 -1.34 10.08 11.75
N THR A 59 -2.10 9.17 11.14
CA THR A 59 -3.45 9.49 10.66
C THR A 59 -4.44 9.81 11.77
N TYR A 60 -4.23 9.31 13.00
CA TYR A 60 -5.04 9.67 14.16
C TYR A 60 -4.65 11.04 14.72
N LEU A 61 -3.36 11.33 14.79
CA LEU A 61 -2.84 12.59 15.31
C LEU A 61 -3.13 13.78 14.38
N PHE A 62 -3.00 13.57 13.07
CA PHE A 62 -3.06 14.65 12.09
C PHE A 62 -4.48 14.99 11.61
N TYR A 63 -5.28 13.97 11.28
CA TYR A 63 -6.61 14.19 10.71
C TYR A 63 -7.69 14.34 11.79
N THR A 64 -8.05 15.59 12.06
CA THR A 64 -9.10 15.98 13.02
C THR A 64 -10.41 16.37 12.32
N HIS A 65 -11.36 16.96 13.05
CA HIS A 65 -12.75 17.24 12.63
C HIS A 65 -12.94 17.98 11.27
N SER A 66 -11.92 18.66 10.78
CA SER A 66 -11.92 19.39 9.50
C SER A 66 -11.78 18.49 8.25
N CYS A 67 -11.71 17.17 8.40
CA CYS A 67 -11.50 16.23 7.29
C CYS A 67 -12.78 15.47 6.93
N ASP A 68 -12.84 14.89 5.73
CA ASP A 68 -13.95 13.99 5.38
C ASP A 68 -13.89 12.75 6.25
N ARG A 69 -14.84 12.64 7.20
CA ARG A 69 -14.87 11.54 8.18
C ARG A 69 -14.93 10.17 7.50
N LYS A 70 -15.65 10.03 6.38
CA LYS A 70 -15.77 8.73 5.71
C LYS A 70 -14.46 8.33 5.05
N ASP A 71 -13.83 9.26 4.33
CA ASP A 71 -12.51 9.03 3.71
C ASP A 71 -11.45 8.66 4.74
N ILE A 72 -11.34 9.45 5.81
CA ILE A 72 -10.35 9.22 6.87
C ILE A 72 -10.62 7.93 7.63
N SER A 73 -11.89 7.56 7.87
CA SER A 73 -12.21 6.28 8.52
C SER A 73 -11.77 5.09 7.69
N ILE A 74 -11.94 5.14 6.37
CA ILE A 74 -11.51 4.07 5.46
C ILE A 74 -9.98 4.01 5.39
N LEU A 75 -9.31 5.17 5.29
CA LEU A 75 -7.85 5.25 5.30
C LEU A 75 -7.27 4.66 6.60
N ARG A 76 -7.84 5.00 7.76
CA ARG A 76 -7.44 4.42 9.05
C ARG A 76 -7.66 2.92 9.11
N GLY A 77 -8.80 2.45 8.64
CA GLY A 77 -9.08 1.01 8.55
C GLY A 77 -8.04 0.30 7.68
N ALA A 78 -7.72 0.85 6.52
CA ALA A 78 -6.73 0.27 5.61
C ALA A 78 -5.33 0.22 6.24
N LEU A 79 -4.88 1.30 6.89
CA LEU A 79 -3.59 1.34 7.57
C LEU A 79 -3.56 0.44 8.82
N PHE A 80 -4.67 0.27 9.52
CA PHE A 80 -4.77 -0.68 10.63
C PHE A 80 -4.58 -2.12 10.15
N PHE A 81 -5.28 -2.52 9.09
CA PHE A 81 -5.09 -3.84 8.49
C PHE A 81 -3.72 -3.99 7.84
N THR A 82 -3.09 -2.91 7.37
CA THR A 82 -1.70 -2.90 6.91
C THR A 82 -0.75 -3.26 8.06
N VAL A 83 -0.86 -2.59 9.22
CA VAL A 83 -0.10 -2.94 10.43
C VAL A 83 -0.28 -4.41 10.82
N ILE A 84 -1.52 -4.92 10.76
CA ILE A 84 -1.78 -6.35 11.03
C ILE A 84 -1.08 -7.24 9.99
N SER A 85 -1.17 -6.88 8.70
CA SER A 85 -0.55 -7.64 7.61
C SER A 85 0.96 -7.72 7.79
N ASP A 86 1.60 -6.57 8.05
CA ASP A 86 3.04 -6.49 8.28
C ASP A 86 3.47 -7.19 9.57
N LEU A 87 2.66 -7.16 10.64
CA LEU A 87 2.95 -7.94 11.84
C LEU A 87 3.03 -9.44 11.50
N PHE A 88 2.04 -9.95 10.77
CA PHE A 88 2.01 -11.36 10.39
C PHE A 88 3.13 -11.74 9.43
N ILE A 89 3.46 -10.91 8.44
CA ILE A 89 4.48 -11.22 7.42
C ILE A 89 5.89 -11.00 7.94
N LEU A 90 6.15 -9.87 8.59
CA LEU A 90 7.51 -9.43 8.89
C LEU A 90 8.03 -9.93 10.23
N ILE A 91 7.14 -10.14 11.21
CA ILE A 91 7.53 -10.46 12.59
C ILE A 91 7.14 -11.90 12.96
N LEU A 92 5.99 -12.38 12.50
CA LEU A 92 5.45 -13.69 12.90
C LEU A 92 5.56 -14.79 11.82
N ASP A 93 6.05 -14.47 10.62
CA ASP A 93 6.22 -15.39 9.49
C ASP A 93 4.94 -16.17 9.07
N TYR A 94 3.75 -15.60 9.32
CA TYR A 94 2.45 -16.13 8.87
C TYR A 94 1.97 -15.46 7.57
N TYR A 95 2.62 -15.79 6.45
CA TYR A 95 2.39 -15.13 5.14
C TYR A 95 0.95 -15.18 4.64
N ILE A 96 0.26 -16.32 4.80
CA ILE A 96 -1.13 -16.46 4.33
C ILE A 96 -2.07 -15.49 5.06
N VAL A 97 -1.92 -15.37 6.38
CA VAL A 97 -2.76 -14.47 7.19
C VAL A 97 -2.47 -13.02 6.82
N GLY A 98 -1.20 -12.69 6.61
CA GLY A 98 -0.78 -11.39 6.09
C GLY A 98 -1.38 -11.05 4.73
N LEU A 99 -1.35 -11.98 3.78
CA LEU A 99 -1.93 -11.79 2.45
C LEU A 99 -3.46 -11.63 2.49
N VAL A 100 -4.15 -12.42 3.33
CA VAL A 100 -5.61 -12.27 3.52
C VAL A 100 -5.95 -10.89 4.08
N THR A 101 -5.18 -10.41 5.06
CA THR A 101 -5.38 -9.08 5.63
C THR A 101 -5.05 -7.97 4.62
N PHE A 102 -4.05 -8.16 3.75
CA PHE A 102 -3.81 -7.26 2.62
C PHE A 102 -4.95 -7.25 1.58
N CYS A 103 -5.64 -8.36 1.35
CA CYS A 103 -6.87 -8.35 0.53
C CYS A 103 -7.96 -7.44 1.12
N ILE A 104 -8.06 -7.37 2.46
CA ILE A 104 -8.96 -6.43 3.15
C ILE A 104 -8.49 -4.99 2.92
N VAL A 105 -7.18 -4.72 3.03
CA VAL A 105 -6.59 -3.41 2.72
C VAL A 105 -6.95 -2.95 1.30
N GLN A 106 -6.77 -3.82 0.31
CA GLN A 106 -7.09 -3.49 -1.08
C GLN A 106 -8.60 -3.28 -1.31
N SER A 107 -9.44 -4.03 -0.58
CA SER A 107 -10.90 -3.82 -0.61
C SER A 107 -11.29 -2.46 -0.02
N LEU A 108 -10.63 -2.01 1.05
CA LEU A 108 -10.85 -0.69 1.63
C LEU A 108 -10.40 0.43 0.68
N TYR A 109 -9.28 0.27 -0.02
CA TYR A 109 -8.86 1.22 -1.06
C TYR A 109 -9.83 1.26 -2.24
N LEU A 110 -10.39 0.12 -2.65
CA LEU A 110 -11.43 0.05 -3.68
C LEU A 110 -12.67 0.87 -3.27
N ILE A 111 -13.13 0.70 -2.02
CA ILE A 111 -14.26 1.46 -1.46
C ILE A 111 -13.94 2.95 -1.44
N ARG A 112 -12.72 3.32 -1.00
CA ARG A 112 -12.25 4.71 -0.97
C ARG A 112 -12.32 5.37 -2.35
N LEU A 113 -11.81 4.69 -3.37
CA LEU A 113 -11.83 5.14 -4.77
C LEU A 113 -13.27 5.26 -5.30
N GLY A 114 -14.14 4.31 -4.97
CA GLY A 114 -15.56 4.34 -5.32
C GLY A 114 -16.29 5.58 -4.76
N LEU A 115 -16.02 5.93 -3.50
CA LEU A 115 -16.57 7.15 -2.88
C LEU A 115 -16.06 8.42 -3.56
N TRP A 116 -14.78 8.48 -3.92
CA TRP A 116 -14.23 9.62 -4.65
C TRP A 116 -14.83 9.76 -6.05
N ASN A 117 -15.06 8.64 -6.74
CA ASN A 117 -15.68 8.65 -8.06
C ASN A 117 -17.15 9.10 -7.99
N LYS A 118 -17.90 8.67 -6.97
CA LYS A 118 -19.28 9.17 -6.70
C LYS A 118 -19.30 10.68 -6.56
N LYS A 119 -18.37 11.27 -5.79
CA LYS A 119 -18.29 12.74 -5.63
C LYS A 119 -18.04 13.47 -6.94
N LEU A 120 -17.36 12.84 -7.91
CA LEU A 120 -17.05 13.45 -9.21
C LEU A 120 -18.18 13.30 -10.22
N LYS A 121 -18.85 12.14 -10.26
CA LYS A 121 -19.82 11.81 -11.30
C LYS A 121 -21.29 11.85 -10.85
N GLY A 122 -21.55 12.01 -9.55
CA GLY A 122 -22.89 11.91 -8.98
C GLY A 122 -23.51 10.51 -9.05
N THR A 123 -22.73 9.49 -9.46
CA THR A 123 -23.20 8.11 -9.62
C THR A 123 -23.36 7.41 -8.27
N ASP A 124 -24.19 6.37 -8.21
CA ASP A 124 -24.26 5.53 -7.02
C ASP A 124 -22.91 4.85 -6.73
N ALA A 125 -22.43 5.01 -5.49
CA ALA A 125 -21.16 4.43 -5.05
C ALA A 125 -21.29 2.92 -4.86
N GLY A 126 -22.44 2.44 -4.39
CA GLY A 126 -22.67 1.02 -4.10
C GLY A 126 -22.52 0.18 -5.37
N SER A 127 -23.25 0.54 -6.42
CA SER A 127 -23.17 -0.10 -7.73
C SER A 127 -21.74 -0.10 -8.30
N LEU A 128 -21.01 1.02 -8.18
CA LEU A 128 -19.65 1.11 -8.73
C LEU A 128 -18.64 0.26 -7.96
N ILE A 129 -18.73 0.25 -6.63
CA ILE A 129 -17.89 -0.59 -5.77
C ILE A 129 -18.17 -2.07 -6.08
N LEU A 130 -19.43 -2.46 -6.16
CA LEU A 130 -19.83 -3.84 -6.48
C LEU A 130 -19.32 -4.25 -7.86
N LYS A 131 -19.49 -3.40 -8.88
CA LYS A 131 -19.00 -3.65 -10.23
C LYS A 131 -17.48 -3.87 -10.24
N ASN A 132 -16.73 -3.03 -9.53
CA ASN A 132 -15.28 -3.15 -9.47
C ASN A 132 -14.83 -4.40 -8.68
N PHE A 133 -15.57 -4.79 -7.64
CA PHE A 133 -15.31 -6.02 -6.90
C PHE A 133 -15.54 -7.26 -7.78
N ILE A 134 -16.66 -7.30 -8.51
CA ILE A 134 -16.97 -8.36 -9.49
C ILE A 134 -15.89 -8.42 -10.58
N ARG A 135 -15.45 -7.27 -11.10
CA ARG A 135 -14.33 -7.20 -12.05
C ARG A 135 -13.09 -7.91 -11.51
N ASN A 136 -12.67 -7.57 -10.29
CA ASN A 136 -11.46 -8.17 -9.70
C ASN A 136 -11.62 -9.69 -9.54
N PHE A 137 -12.80 -10.17 -9.11
CA PHE A 137 -13.07 -11.59 -8.96
C PHE A 137 -13.06 -12.35 -10.29
N VAL A 138 -13.74 -11.82 -11.32
CA VAL A 138 -13.78 -12.42 -12.66
C VAL A 138 -12.38 -12.49 -13.27
N ILE A 139 -11.60 -11.42 -13.17
CA ILE A 139 -10.23 -11.40 -13.71
C ILE A 139 -9.31 -12.35 -12.93
N THR A 140 -9.54 -12.50 -11.62
CA THR A 140 -8.82 -13.49 -10.81
C THR A 140 -9.13 -14.91 -11.29
N ILE A 141 -10.40 -15.24 -11.52
CA ILE A 141 -10.77 -16.56 -12.07
C ILE A 141 -10.08 -16.81 -13.40
N ILE A 142 -10.10 -15.83 -14.31
CA ILE A 142 -9.42 -15.94 -15.61
C ILE A 142 -7.92 -16.19 -15.44
N ALA A 143 -7.26 -15.45 -14.53
CA ALA A 143 -5.84 -15.64 -14.24
C ALA A 143 -5.55 -17.05 -13.68
N LEU A 144 -6.37 -17.54 -12.74
CA LEU A 144 -6.22 -18.89 -12.17
C LEU A 144 -6.41 -19.99 -13.22
N LEU A 145 -7.35 -19.82 -14.15
CA LEU A 145 -7.53 -20.72 -15.28
C LEU A 145 -6.28 -20.75 -16.18
N ILE A 146 -5.69 -19.59 -16.47
CA ILE A 146 -4.43 -19.51 -17.23
C ILE A 146 -3.31 -20.25 -16.50
N LEU A 147 -3.14 -20.04 -15.19
CA LEU A 147 -2.12 -20.73 -14.39
C LEU A 147 -2.32 -22.26 -14.40
N THR A 148 -3.57 -22.72 -14.44
CA THR A 148 -3.91 -24.15 -14.53
C THR A 148 -3.49 -24.72 -15.88
N VAL A 149 -3.74 -23.99 -16.98
CA VAL A 149 -3.31 -24.37 -18.34
C VAL A 149 -1.79 -24.45 -18.44
N VAL A 150 -1.06 -23.57 -17.75
CA VAL A 150 0.41 -23.57 -17.66
C VAL A 150 0.94 -24.64 -16.69
N ARG A 151 0.06 -25.46 -16.09
CA ARG A 151 0.37 -26.55 -15.14
C ARG A 151 1.04 -26.09 -13.85
N ILE A 152 0.76 -24.86 -13.41
CA ILE A 152 1.17 -24.39 -12.09
C ILE A 152 0.20 -24.94 -11.05
N LYS A 153 0.73 -25.57 -10.00
CA LYS A 153 -0.08 -26.12 -8.90
C LYS A 153 -0.74 -24.97 -8.14
N LEU A 154 -2.08 -24.97 -8.08
CA LEU A 154 -2.84 -23.94 -7.38
C LEU A 154 -2.87 -24.24 -5.87
N GLU A 155 -1.92 -23.67 -5.15
CA GLU A 155 -1.90 -23.67 -3.68
C GLU A 155 -2.63 -22.44 -3.12
N GLY A 156 -3.07 -22.50 -1.86
CA GLY A 156 -3.81 -21.41 -1.23
C GLY A 156 -3.08 -20.06 -1.29
N MET A 157 -1.76 -20.08 -1.17
CA MET A 157 -0.91 -18.88 -1.29
C MET A 157 -1.00 -18.25 -2.68
N ILE A 158 -0.93 -19.05 -3.75
CA ILE A 158 -1.04 -18.55 -5.14
C ILE A 158 -2.42 -17.96 -5.39
N ILE A 159 -3.47 -18.65 -4.94
CA ILE A 159 -4.86 -18.20 -5.13
C ILE A 159 -5.09 -16.83 -4.48
N ILE A 160 -4.69 -16.69 -3.22
CA ILE A 160 -4.84 -15.43 -2.47
C ILE A 160 -3.95 -14.34 -3.08
N SER A 161 -2.70 -14.66 -3.44
CA SER A 161 -1.77 -13.71 -4.07
C SER A 161 -2.29 -13.20 -5.42
N CYS A 162 -2.92 -14.05 -6.23
CA CYS A 162 -3.53 -13.64 -7.50
C CYS A 162 -4.64 -12.62 -7.27
N PHE A 163 -5.57 -12.91 -6.35
CA PHE A 163 -6.66 -11.99 -6.02
C PHE A 163 -6.14 -10.66 -5.47
N TYR A 164 -5.17 -10.73 -4.57
CA TYR A 164 -4.49 -9.56 -4.00
C TYR A 164 -3.84 -8.70 -5.09
N PHE A 165 -3.01 -9.30 -5.94
CA PHE A 165 -2.25 -8.60 -6.97
C PHE A 165 -3.17 -7.94 -8.01
N ILE A 166 -4.23 -8.63 -8.42
CA ILE A 166 -5.24 -8.06 -9.32
C ILE A 166 -5.96 -6.89 -8.65
N SER A 167 -6.25 -7.00 -7.36
CA SER A 167 -6.91 -5.93 -6.62
C SER A 167 -6.06 -4.68 -6.51
N ILE A 168 -4.77 -4.80 -6.16
CA ILE A 168 -3.85 -3.66 -6.14
C ILE A 168 -3.63 -3.08 -7.53
N LEU A 169 -3.48 -3.90 -8.58
CA LEU A 169 -3.33 -3.45 -9.96
C LEU A 169 -4.48 -2.55 -10.40
N PHE A 170 -5.72 -2.99 -10.15
CA PHE A 170 -6.87 -2.17 -10.52
C PHE A 170 -7.05 -0.95 -9.62
N ASN A 171 -6.70 -1.03 -8.34
CA ASN A 171 -6.69 0.16 -7.47
C ASN A 171 -5.68 1.21 -7.97
N VAL A 172 -4.52 0.80 -8.46
CA VAL A 172 -3.53 1.68 -9.12
C VAL A 172 -4.15 2.34 -10.35
N ILE A 173 -4.69 1.56 -11.28
CA ILE A 173 -5.32 2.07 -12.50
C ILE A 173 -6.46 3.06 -12.17
N ASP A 174 -7.37 2.68 -11.28
CA ASP A 174 -8.52 3.49 -10.90
C ASP A 174 -8.07 4.80 -10.21
N SER A 175 -6.99 4.76 -9.40
CA SER A 175 -6.42 5.96 -8.75
C SER A 175 -5.79 6.95 -9.73
N ILE A 176 -5.11 6.45 -10.77
CA ILE A 176 -4.53 7.27 -11.84
C ILE A 176 -5.63 7.94 -12.65
N LEU A 177 -6.64 7.16 -13.06
CA LEU A 177 -7.78 7.67 -13.83
C LEU A 177 -8.55 8.75 -13.07
N LEU A 178 -8.70 8.60 -11.75
CA LEU A 178 -9.32 9.63 -10.91
C LEU A 178 -8.47 10.90 -10.82
N THR A 179 -7.15 10.77 -10.79
CA THR A 179 -6.22 11.91 -10.75
C THR A 179 -6.24 12.72 -12.04
N VAL A 180 -6.32 12.05 -13.20
CA VAL A 180 -6.45 12.70 -14.51
C VAL A 180 -7.77 13.50 -14.60
N ARG A 181 -8.87 12.96 -14.06
CA ARG A 181 -10.19 13.61 -14.06
C ARG A 181 -10.30 14.76 -13.06
N ALA A 182 -9.59 14.67 -11.94
CA ALA A 182 -9.60 15.68 -10.89
C ALA A 182 -8.20 15.85 -10.31
N LYS A 183 -7.55 16.97 -10.64
CA LYS A 183 -6.21 17.37 -10.16
C LYS A 183 -6.23 17.81 -8.69
N ASP A 184 -6.68 16.92 -7.82
CA ASP A 184 -6.67 17.09 -6.37
C ASP A 184 -5.38 16.54 -5.78
N LYS A 185 -4.67 17.35 -5.00
CA LYS A 185 -3.36 16.98 -4.43
C LYS A 185 -3.39 15.66 -3.65
N ASN A 186 -4.46 15.41 -2.89
CA ASN A 186 -4.57 14.19 -2.07
C ASN A 186 -4.74 12.95 -2.95
N LYS A 187 -5.46 13.07 -4.07
CA LYS A 187 -5.61 11.97 -5.06
C LYS A 187 -4.30 11.69 -5.78
N VAL A 188 -3.55 12.72 -6.16
CA VAL A 188 -2.21 12.57 -6.76
C VAL A 188 -1.28 11.82 -5.81
N ILE A 189 -1.20 12.27 -4.55
CA ILE A 189 -0.38 11.61 -3.53
C ILE A 189 -0.78 10.15 -3.38
N PHE A 190 -2.08 9.85 -3.28
CA PHE A 190 -2.57 8.47 -3.19
C PHE A 190 -2.16 7.64 -4.41
N ALA A 191 -2.34 8.15 -5.63
CA ALA A 191 -2.03 7.42 -6.86
C ALA A 191 -0.54 7.11 -7.00
N VAL A 192 0.34 8.09 -6.74
CA VAL A 192 1.81 7.88 -6.73
C VAL A 192 2.18 6.84 -5.67
N SER A 193 1.54 6.89 -4.49
CA SER A 193 1.81 5.93 -3.43
C SER A 193 1.36 4.52 -3.80
N MET A 194 0.21 4.37 -4.46
CA MET A 194 -0.25 3.08 -4.96
C MET A 194 0.68 2.51 -6.04
N MET A 195 1.27 3.36 -6.89
CA MET A 195 2.31 2.92 -7.84
C MET A 195 3.54 2.36 -7.13
N LEU A 196 4.03 3.05 -6.09
CA LEU A 196 5.14 2.55 -5.27
C LEU A 196 4.76 1.24 -4.57
N PHE A 197 3.52 1.11 -4.11
CA PHE A 197 3.03 -0.11 -3.47
C PHE A 197 3.06 -1.30 -4.45
N ILE A 198 2.52 -1.17 -5.67
CA ILE A 198 2.60 -2.28 -6.64
C ILE A 198 4.04 -2.56 -7.10
N LEU A 199 4.93 -1.56 -7.15
CA LEU A 199 6.35 -1.79 -7.42
C LEU A 199 7.01 -2.62 -6.32
N CYS A 200 6.67 -2.41 -5.05
CA CYS A 200 7.08 -3.31 -3.97
C CYS A 200 6.60 -4.74 -4.25
N ASP A 201 5.32 -4.95 -4.54
CA ASP A 201 4.76 -6.29 -4.73
C ASP A 201 5.32 -7.02 -5.96
N ILE A 202 5.65 -6.30 -7.03
CA ILE A 202 6.36 -6.88 -8.17
C ILE A 202 7.72 -7.43 -7.71
N ASN A 203 8.45 -6.71 -6.86
CA ASN A 203 9.71 -7.19 -6.29
C ASN A 203 9.50 -8.37 -5.32
N VAL A 204 8.42 -8.38 -4.54
CA VAL A 204 8.04 -9.55 -3.72
C VAL A 204 7.79 -10.77 -4.63
N GLY A 205 7.08 -10.59 -5.74
CA GLY A 205 6.80 -11.64 -6.71
C GLY A 205 8.07 -12.19 -7.35
N VAL A 206 9.00 -11.31 -7.75
CA VAL A 206 10.32 -11.69 -8.29
C VAL A 206 11.15 -12.45 -7.24
N PHE A 207 11.17 -11.98 -6.00
CA PHE A 207 11.91 -12.61 -4.91
C PHE A 207 11.43 -14.05 -4.65
N ASN A 208 10.12 -14.30 -4.74
CA ASN A 208 9.55 -15.64 -4.55
C ASN A 208 9.49 -16.47 -5.85
N LEU A 209 9.90 -15.92 -7.01
CA LEU A 209 9.73 -16.58 -8.31
C LEU A 209 10.59 -17.85 -8.43
N SER A 210 11.77 -17.86 -7.79
CA SER A 210 12.69 -19.00 -7.80
C SER A 210 12.08 -20.27 -7.23
N ASP A 211 11.09 -20.14 -6.34
CA ASP A 211 10.45 -21.28 -5.68
C ASP A 211 9.47 -22.00 -6.62
N PHE A 212 9.06 -21.34 -7.71
CA PHE A 212 8.11 -21.87 -8.68
C PHE A 212 8.74 -22.23 -10.03
N ILE A 213 9.87 -21.59 -10.40
CA ILE A 213 10.51 -21.77 -11.70
C ILE A 213 12.03 -21.87 -11.53
N CYS A 214 12.62 -22.93 -12.10
CA CYS A 214 14.08 -23.05 -12.20
C CYS A 214 14.64 -22.08 -13.25
N ILE A 215 15.18 -20.94 -12.81
CA ILE A 215 15.78 -19.93 -13.69
C ILE A 215 17.28 -19.86 -13.42
N ASN A 216 18.07 -20.64 -14.17
CA ASN A 216 19.53 -20.56 -14.10
C ASN A 216 20.06 -19.49 -15.06
N SER A 217 20.03 -18.22 -14.63
CA SER A 217 20.61 -17.13 -15.40
C SER A 217 21.26 -16.07 -14.50
N LYS A 218 22.42 -15.55 -14.93
CA LYS A 218 23.14 -14.46 -14.24
C LYS A 218 22.26 -13.20 -14.10
N TRP A 219 21.40 -12.94 -15.08
CA TRP A 219 20.46 -11.81 -15.07
C TRP A 219 19.39 -11.96 -13.99
N PHE A 220 18.90 -13.18 -13.76
CA PHE A 220 17.95 -13.44 -12.70
C PHE A 220 18.58 -13.30 -11.31
N ALA A 221 19.83 -13.72 -11.12
CA ALA A 221 20.54 -13.50 -9.86
C ALA A 221 20.69 -12.00 -9.53
N LEU A 222 21.04 -11.17 -10.53
CA LEU A 222 21.11 -9.72 -10.35
C LEU A 222 19.74 -9.12 -10.01
N LEU A 223 18.69 -9.56 -10.71
CA LEU A 223 17.32 -9.10 -10.47
C LEU A 223 16.85 -9.50 -9.07
N TYR A 224 17.13 -10.73 -8.64
CA TYR A 224 16.82 -11.24 -7.30
C TYR A 224 17.48 -10.41 -6.20
N SER A 225 18.80 -10.17 -6.29
CA SER A 225 19.53 -9.34 -5.33
C SER A 225 19.08 -7.87 -5.32
N PHE A 226 18.61 -7.36 -6.46
CA PHE A 226 17.97 -6.05 -6.49
C PHE A 226 16.61 -6.09 -5.78
N SER A 227 15.77 -7.09 -6.08
CA SER A 227 14.44 -7.22 -5.52
C SER A 227 14.44 -7.37 -3.99
N THR A 228 15.43 -8.04 -3.39
CA THR A 228 15.57 -8.13 -1.92
C THR A 228 15.59 -6.76 -1.24
N ILE A 229 16.27 -5.79 -1.86
CA ILE A 229 16.38 -4.41 -1.35
C ILE A 229 15.21 -3.57 -1.84
N ALA A 230 14.81 -3.73 -3.11
CA ALA A 230 13.81 -2.92 -3.76
C ALA A 230 12.40 -3.08 -3.17
N MET A 231 12.06 -4.22 -2.58
CA MET A 231 10.81 -4.41 -1.83
C MET A 231 10.59 -3.27 -0.83
N TRP A 232 11.53 -3.07 0.10
CA TRP A 232 11.41 -2.06 1.14
C TRP A 232 11.78 -0.65 0.67
N MET A 233 12.58 -0.53 -0.40
CA MET A 233 12.85 0.74 -1.08
C MET A 233 11.54 1.42 -1.52
N PHE A 234 10.57 0.65 -2.02
CA PHE A 234 9.28 1.19 -2.46
C PHE A 234 8.20 1.14 -1.38
N TYR A 235 8.25 0.15 -0.49
CA TYR A 235 7.15 -0.11 0.44
C TYR A 235 6.93 1.01 1.48
N LEU A 236 7.95 1.38 2.27
CA LEU A 236 7.75 2.41 3.30
C LEU A 236 7.38 3.77 2.67
N PRO A 237 8.03 4.24 1.59
CA PRO A 237 7.60 5.46 0.90
C PRO A 237 6.15 5.42 0.42
N ALA A 238 5.67 4.27 -0.06
CA ALA A 238 4.27 4.08 -0.41
C ALA A 238 3.35 4.30 0.80
N GLN A 239 3.64 3.65 1.94
CA GLN A 239 2.79 3.76 3.13
C GLN A 239 2.79 5.17 3.73
N VAL A 240 3.96 5.85 3.71
CA VAL A 240 4.07 7.27 4.10
C VAL A 240 3.18 8.14 3.22
N GLY A 241 3.25 7.98 1.90
CA GLY A 241 2.41 8.75 0.98
C GLY A 241 0.91 8.45 1.15
N ILE A 242 0.53 7.18 1.33
CA ILE A 242 -0.86 6.80 1.62
C ILE A 242 -1.34 7.48 2.90
N SER A 243 -0.55 7.48 3.97
CA SER A 243 -0.89 8.13 5.23
C SER A 243 -1.11 9.65 5.11
N LEU A 244 -0.48 10.30 4.11
CA LEU A 244 -0.61 11.74 3.83
C LEU A 244 -1.74 12.08 2.85
N SER A 245 -2.43 11.07 2.30
CA SER A 245 -3.41 11.24 1.22
C SER A 245 -4.85 11.54 1.68
N GLY A 246 -5.09 11.77 2.98
CA GLY A 246 -6.43 12.03 3.52
C GLY A 246 -7.09 13.31 2.98
N GLN A 247 -8.38 13.26 2.63
CA GLN A 247 -9.12 14.41 2.11
C GLN A 247 -9.54 15.40 3.22
N MET A 248 -9.17 16.67 3.05
CA MET A 248 -9.71 17.77 3.85
C MET A 248 -11.12 18.16 3.36
N LYS A 249 -12.01 18.60 4.27
CA LYS A 249 -13.29 19.19 3.86
C LYS A 249 -13.00 20.47 3.07
N LYS A 250 -13.67 20.61 1.92
CA LYS A 250 -13.82 21.89 1.25
C LYS A 250 -14.88 22.72 1.95
#